data_AF-A0A9E0TTS4-F1
#
_entry.id   AF-A0A9E0TTS4-F1
#
_cell.length_a   1.000
_cell.length_b   1.000
_cell.length_c   1.000
_cell.angle_alpha   90.00
_cell.angle_beta   90.00
_cell.angle_gamma   90.00
#
_symmetry.space_group_name_H-M   'P 1'
#
loop_
_entity.id
_entity.type
_entity.pdbx_description
1 polymer ?
#
loop_
_entity_poly.entity_id
_entity_poly.type
_entity_poly.pdbx_seq_one_letter_code
_entity_poly.pdbx_strand_id
1 'polypeptide(L)'
;MILSKRTWFIISTISWLGIGIMLLMKGLRLTVAAAEQAAGAAPLLNMFVSLAGSRQQAALLIICLSLFIGFIKGRVILAKTVSRIASRINLHPEGLTLKEAYDKKYWIILGLMMGIGMLFRVLPIPGDIHGGIDVAIGSALINGAMLYFRHVLAPEKRHL
;
A
#
# COMPACT_ATOMS: atom_id res chain seq x y z
N MET A 1 18.58 10.81 -17.04
CA MET A 1 19.41 10.37 -15.91
C MET A 1 19.37 8.85 -15.88
N ILE A 2 20.50 8.20 -16.16
CA ILE A 2 20.62 6.73 -16.15
C ILE A 2 20.94 6.32 -14.72
N LEU A 3 20.16 5.42 -14.13
CA LEU A 3 20.32 4.97 -12.75
C LEU A 3 20.71 3.49 -12.72
N SER A 4 21.56 3.12 -11.76
CA SER A 4 21.94 1.72 -11.55
C SER A 4 20.74 0.88 -11.07
N LYS A 5 20.74 -0.42 -11.36
CA LYS A 5 19.70 -1.37 -10.90
C LYS A 5 19.48 -1.30 -9.39
N ARG A 6 20.59 -1.27 -8.63
CA ARG A 6 20.56 -1.21 -7.17
C ARG A 6 19.92 0.08 -6.68
N THR A 7 20.26 1.22 -7.30
CA THR A 7 19.66 2.51 -6.96
C THR A 7 18.15 2.51 -7.23
N TRP A 8 17.70 1.92 -8.33
CA TRP A 8 16.28 1.78 -8.64
C TRP A 8 15.50 1.00 -7.57
N PHE A 9 16.03 -0.15 -7.15
CA PHE A 9 15.39 -0.94 -6.10
C PHE A 9 15.40 -0.24 -4.74
N ILE A 10 16.48 0.47 -4.39
CA ILE A 10 16.56 1.23 -3.13
C ILE A 10 15.54 2.38 -3.12
N ILE A 11 15.49 3.20 -4.18
CA ILE A 11 14.53 4.31 -4.28
C ILE A 11 13.11 3.77 -4.17
N SER A 12 12.78 2.71 -4.92
CA SER A 12 11.45 2.12 -4.90
C SER A 12 11.08 1.58 -3.52
N THR A 13 12.03 0.93 -2.83
CA THR A 13 11.84 0.42 -1.46
C THR A 13 11.53 1.56 -0.50
N ILE A 14 12.34 2.62 -0.49
CA ILE A 14 12.19 3.76 0.43
C ILE A 14 10.87 4.48 0.15
N SER A 15 10.54 4.75 -1.12
CA SER A 15 9.30 5.42 -1.48
C SER A 15 8.06 4.63 -1.05
N TRP A 16 8.03 3.32 -1.31
CA TRP A 16 6.88 2.48 -0.93
C TRP A 16 6.77 2.32 0.57
N LEU A 17 7.89 2.14 1.27
CA LEU A 17 7.93 2.03 2.72
C LEU A 17 7.45 3.34 3.38
N GLY A 18 7.96 4.48 2.93
CA GLY A 18 7.59 5.79 3.47
C GLY A 18 6.11 6.11 3.30
N ILE A 19 5.58 5.92 2.09
CA ILE A 19 4.14 6.11 1.82
C ILE A 19 3.31 5.10 2.63
N GLY A 20 3.76 3.85 2.71
CA GLY A 20 3.07 2.80 3.46
C GLY A 20 2.95 3.11 4.95
N ILE A 21 4.03 3.56 5.58
CA ILE A 21 4.04 3.97 7.00
C ILE A 21 3.11 5.17 7.22
N MET A 22 3.20 6.19 6.35
CA MET A 22 2.37 7.39 6.46
C MET A 22 0.87 7.07 6.36
N LEU A 23 0.47 6.24 5.40
CA LEU A 23 -0.92 5.81 5.24
C LEU A 23 -1.38 4.95 6.41
N LEU A 24 -0.54 4.03 6.88
CA LEU A 24 -0.87 3.20 8.04
C LEU A 24 -1.15 4.08 9.28
N MET A 25 -0.27 5.04 9.58
CA MET A 25 -0.44 5.95 10.72
C MET A 25 -1.70 6.82 10.57
N LYS A 26 -1.95 7.37 9.38
CA LYS A 26 -3.15 8.16 9.10
C LYS A 26 -4.42 7.32 9.27
N GLY A 27 -4.42 6.09 8.74
CA GLY A 27 -5.55 5.18 8.81
C GLY A 27 -5.86 4.74 10.25
N LEU A 28 -4.84 4.42 11.04
CA LEU A 28 -4.99 4.10 12.47
C LEU A 28 -5.58 5.29 13.23
N ARG A 29 -5.04 6.50 13.02
CA ARG A 29 -5.55 7.72 13.67
C ARG A 29 -7.00 7.98 13.31
N LEU A 30 -7.38 7.85 12.04
CA LEU A 30 -8.77 8.04 11.60
C LEU A 30 -9.72 7.00 12.21
N THR A 31 -9.31 5.73 12.26
CA THR A 31 -10.14 4.65 12.80
C THR A 31 -10.34 4.80 14.30
N VAL A 32 -9.30 5.18 15.05
CA VAL A 32 -9.38 5.45 16.50
C VAL A 32 -10.23 6.71 16.76
N ALA A 33 -10.00 7.79 16.00
CA ALA A 33 -10.80 9.01 16.15
C ALA A 33 -12.29 8.79 15.80
N ALA A 34 -12.60 7.86 14.90
CA ALA A 34 -13.98 7.47 14.59
C ALA A 34 -14.61 6.67 15.74
N ALA A 35 -13.82 5.88 16.49
CA ALA A 35 -14.31 5.12 17.64
C ALA A 35 -14.72 6.01 18.83
N GLU A 36 -14.05 7.17 18.97
CA GLU A 36 -14.33 8.17 20.02
C GLU A 36 -15.51 9.10 19.68
N GLN A 37 -15.89 9.19 18.40
CA GLN A 37 -17.00 10.03 17.96
C GLN A 37 -18.37 9.42 18.28
N ALA A 38 -19.40 10.29 18.29
CA ALA A 38 -20.79 9.90 18.53
C ALA A 38 -21.32 8.95 17.44
N ALA A 39 -22.35 8.15 17.79
CA ALA A 39 -22.84 7.03 16.98
C ALA A 39 -23.15 7.38 15.51
N GLY A 40 -23.63 8.60 15.23
CA GLY A 40 -24.08 8.97 13.89
C GLY A 40 -22.98 9.11 12.84
N ALA A 41 -21.70 9.18 13.23
CA ALA A 41 -20.60 9.54 12.32
C ALA A 41 -19.85 8.33 11.73
N ALA A 42 -20.10 7.10 12.22
CA ALA A 42 -19.30 5.91 11.88
C ALA A 42 -20.20 4.68 11.59
N PRO A 43 -20.80 4.60 10.39
CA PRO A 43 -21.78 3.56 10.05
C PRO A 43 -21.16 2.15 10.01
N LEU A 44 -19.90 2.03 9.60
CA LEU A 44 -19.19 0.75 9.52
C LEU A 44 -18.86 0.25 10.93
N LEU A 45 -18.42 1.17 11.79
CA LEU A 45 -18.12 0.90 13.19
C LEU A 45 -19.39 0.44 13.95
N ASN A 46 -20.54 1.09 13.73
CA ASN A 46 -21.81 0.68 14.34
C ASN A 46 -22.25 -0.73 13.96
N MET A 47 -22.00 -1.15 12.72
CA MET A 47 -22.30 -2.51 12.26
C MET A 47 -21.52 -3.54 13.09
N PHE A 48 -20.23 -3.29 13.33
CA PHE A 48 -19.36 -4.17 14.11
C PHE A 48 -19.50 -4.04 15.62
N VAL A 49 -20.05 -2.94 16.15
CA VAL A 49 -20.34 -2.80 17.59
C VAL A 49 -21.27 -3.91 18.07
N SER A 50 -22.26 -4.30 17.26
CA SER A 50 -23.19 -5.40 17.60
C SER A 50 -22.47 -6.74 17.81
N LEU A 51 -21.36 -6.97 17.10
CA LEU A 51 -20.57 -8.19 17.17
C LEU A 51 -19.48 -8.11 18.24
N ALA A 52 -18.84 -6.94 18.40
CA ALA A 52 -17.67 -6.74 19.24
C ALA A 52 -18.00 -6.28 20.66
N GLY A 53 -19.20 -5.77 20.92
CA GLY A 53 -19.66 -5.31 22.24
C GLY A 53 -19.28 -3.87 22.60
N SER A 54 -18.13 -3.37 22.15
CA SER A 54 -17.71 -1.97 22.35
C SER A 54 -17.18 -1.32 21.06
N ARG A 55 -17.20 0.02 21.00
CA ARG A 55 -16.64 0.77 19.86
C ARG A 55 -15.13 0.58 19.73
N GLN A 56 -14.39 0.54 20.84
CA GLN A 56 -12.95 0.32 20.77
C GLN A 56 -12.62 -1.08 20.23
N GLN A 57 -13.36 -2.11 20.65
CA GLN A 57 -13.19 -3.47 20.11
C GLN A 57 -13.60 -3.57 18.64
N ALA A 58 -14.68 -2.89 18.23
CA ALA A 58 -15.07 -2.82 16.82
C ALA A 58 -13.99 -2.13 15.96
N ALA A 59 -13.40 -1.03 16.44
CA ALA A 59 -12.31 -0.34 15.77
C ALA A 59 -11.06 -1.23 15.63
N LEU A 60 -10.68 -1.94 16.70
CA LEU A 60 -9.59 -2.93 16.66
C LEU A 60 -9.88 -4.04 15.65
N LEU A 61 -11.11 -4.55 15.60
CA LEU A 61 -11.53 -5.56 14.65
C LEU A 61 -11.41 -5.05 13.20
N ILE A 62 -11.84 -3.82 12.92
CA ILE A 62 -11.67 -3.18 11.61
C ILE A 62 -10.18 -3.04 11.26
N ILE A 63 -9.33 -2.62 12.19
CA ILE A 63 -7.88 -2.52 11.99
C ILE A 63 -7.30 -3.89 11.66
N CYS A 64 -7.64 -4.93 12.44
CA CYS A 64 -7.19 -6.31 12.20
C CYS A 64 -7.61 -6.83 10.84
N LEU A 65 -8.88 -6.65 10.46
CA LEU A 65 -9.37 -7.03 9.13
C LEU A 65 -8.66 -6.26 8.02
N SER A 66 -8.46 -4.95 8.20
CA SER A 66 -7.79 -4.09 7.22
C SER A 66 -6.32 -4.49 7.05
N LEU A 67 -5.60 -4.77 8.13
CA LEU A 67 -4.24 -5.30 8.11
C LEU A 67 -4.17 -6.64 7.38
N PHE A 68 -5.12 -7.54 7.65
CA PHE A 68 -5.20 -8.85 7.03
C PHE A 68 -5.48 -8.76 5.52
N ILE A 69 -6.45 -7.94 5.11
CA ILE A 69 -6.74 -7.65 3.70
C ILE A 69 -5.51 -7.04 3.02
N GLY A 70 -4.87 -6.06 3.67
CA GLY A 70 -3.65 -5.43 3.20
C GLY A 70 -2.51 -6.43 2.99
N PHE A 71 -2.33 -7.35 3.93
CA PHE A 71 -1.34 -8.42 3.85
C PHE A 71 -1.59 -9.36 2.67
N ILE A 72 -2.83 -9.86 2.50
CA ILE A 72 -3.19 -10.73 1.36
C ILE A 72 -2.95 -9.99 0.05
N LYS A 73 -3.45 -8.76 -0.07
CA LYS A 73 -3.32 -7.95 -1.29
C LYS A 73 -1.85 -7.65 -1.60
N GLY A 74 -1.05 -7.34 -0.58
CA GLY A 74 0.40 -7.16 -0.68
C GLY A 74 1.10 -8.41 -1.19
N ARG A 75 0.75 -9.59 -0.66
CA ARG A 75 1.40 -10.86 -1.01
C ARG A 75 0.99 -11.36 -2.40
N VAL A 76 -0.25 -11.16 -2.82
CA VAL A 76 -0.75 -11.71 -4.09
C VAL A 76 -0.59 -10.72 -5.25
N ILE A 77 -1.04 -9.48 -5.08
CA ILE A 77 -1.08 -8.50 -6.17
C ILE A 77 0.25 -7.78 -6.29
N LEU A 78 0.77 -7.22 -5.18
CA LEU A 78 2.02 -6.47 -5.23
C LEU A 78 3.21 -7.36 -5.54
N ALA A 79 3.24 -8.62 -5.09
CA ALA A 79 4.32 -9.53 -5.46
C ALA A 79 4.41 -9.77 -6.98
N LYS A 80 3.27 -9.92 -7.67
CA LYS A 80 3.24 -10.03 -9.14
C LYS A 80 3.74 -8.75 -9.80
N THR A 81 3.37 -7.58 -9.29
CA THR A 81 3.82 -6.28 -9.80
C THR A 81 5.32 -6.08 -9.59
N VAL A 82 5.83 -6.34 -8.38
CA VAL A 82 7.26 -6.23 -8.05
C VAL A 82 8.08 -7.18 -8.91
N SER A 83 7.65 -8.43 -9.06
CA SER A 83 8.34 -9.41 -9.91
C SER A 83 8.40 -8.96 -11.38
N ARG A 84 7.31 -8.38 -11.91
CA ARG A 84 7.27 -7.84 -13.28
C ARG A 84 8.19 -6.62 -13.45
N ILE A 85 8.26 -5.74 -12.47
CA ILE A 85 9.14 -4.57 -12.51
C ILE A 85 10.60 -5.00 -12.38
N ALA A 86 10.89 -5.92 -11.44
CA ALA A 86 12.22 -6.47 -11.25
C ALA A 86 12.73 -7.22 -12.49
N SER A 87 11.89 -8.01 -13.16
CA SER A 87 12.28 -8.69 -14.39
C SER A 87 12.64 -7.71 -15.51
N ARG A 88 11.90 -6.60 -15.65
CA ARG A 88 12.24 -5.53 -16.61
C ARG A 88 13.54 -4.82 -16.27
N ILE A 89 13.77 -4.49 -14.99
CA ILE A 89 15.04 -3.90 -14.53
C ILE A 89 16.21 -4.83 -14.82
N ASN A 90 16.02 -6.14 -14.67
CA ASN A 90 17.06 -7.12 -14.94
C ASN A 90 17.35 -7.30 -16.44
N LEU A 91 16.33 -7.23 -17.29
CA LEU A 91 16.45 -7.35 -18.75
C LEU A 91 17.20 -6.19 -19.40
N HIS A 92 17.35 -5.04 -18.74
CA HIS A 92 18.06 -3.85 -19.28
C HIS A 92 19.26 -3.49 -18.40
N PRO A 93 20.39 -4.20 -18.58
CA PRO A 93 21.57 -4.05 -17.72
C PRO A 93 22.31 -2.71 -17.85
N GLU A 94 22.20 -2.03 -18.99
CA GLU A 94 22.92 -0.78 -19.27
C GLU A 94 22.26 0.47 -18.64
N GLY A 95 21.21 0.24 -17.84
CA GLY A 95 20.45 1.28 -17.17
C GLY A 95 19.19 1.66 -17.93
N LEU A 96 18.17 2.08 -17.18
CA LEU A 96 16.83 2.34 -17.68
C LEU A 96 16.50 3.82 -17.50
N THR A 97 15.94 4.44 -18.54
CA THR A 97 15.26 5.72 -18.34
C THR A 97 13.87 5.51 -17.74
N LEU A 98 13.38 6.50 -16.99
CA LEU A 98 12.06 6.48 -16.32
C LEU A 98 10.90 6.05 -17.24
N LYS A 99 10.96 6.43 -18.53
CA LYS A 99 9.93 6.11 -19.53
C LYS A 99 9.98 4.65 -19.99
N GLU A 100 11.14 4.02 -19.94
CA GLU A 100 11.33 2.63 -20.35
C GLU A 100 11.07 1.64 -19.20
N ALA A 101 11.27 2.09 -17.95
CA ALA A 101 11.00 1.27 -16.77
C ALA A 101 9.50 0.97 -16.61
N TYR A 102 8.64 1.93 -16.97
CA TYR A 102 7.20 1.85 -16.79
C TYR A 102 6.45 1.87 -18.13
N ASP A 103 5.85 0.73 -18.47
CA ASP A 103 5.01 0.58 -19.65
C ASP A 103 3.76 1.48 -19.54
N LYS A 104 3.21 1.91 -20.68
CA LYS A 104 2.03 2.79 -20.74
C LYS A 104 0.86 2.24 -19.92
N LYS A 105 0.70 0.91 -19.89
CA LYS A 105 -0.30 0.23 -19.04
C LYS A 105 -0.09 0.49 -17.55
N TYR A 106 1.15 0.57 -17.09
CA TYR A 106 1.46 0.85 -15.69
C TYR A 106 1.10 2.29 -15.32
N TRP A 107 1.35 3.26 -16.21
CA TRP A 107 0.92 4.65 -16.01
C TRP A 107 -0.60 4.78 -15.89
N ILE A 108 -1.37 4.03 -16.69
CA ILE A 108 -2.83 3.99 -16.57
C ILE A 108 -3.26 3.44 -15.21
N ILE A 109 -2.66 2.34 -14.75
CA ILE A 109 -2.97 1.75 -13.43
C ILE A 109 -2.62 2.72 -12.30
N LEU A 110 -1.45 3.37 -12.36
CA LEU A 110 -1.02 4.38 -11.39
C LEU A 110 -2.01 5.55 -11.35
N GLY A 111 -2.40 6.05 -12.54
CA GLY A 111 -3.40 7.10 -12.67
C GLY A 111 -4.75 6.70 -12.11
N LEU A 112 -5.19 5.45 -12.32
CA LEU A 112 -6.43 4.93 -11.75
C LEU A 112 -6.36 4.86 -10.23
N MET A 113 -5.26 4.36 -9.66
CA MET A 113 -5.07 4.29 -8.21
C MET A 113 -5.03 5.67 -7.56
N MET A 114 -4.35 6.63 -8.19
CA MET A 114 -4.34 8.03 -7.75
C MET A 114 -5.72 8.68 -7.90
N GLY A 115 -6.41 8.42 -9.01
CA GLY A 115 -7.75 8.93 -9.30
C GLY A 115 -8.77 8.43 -8.27
N ILE A 116 -8.74 7.15 -7.91
CA ILE A 116 -9.58 6.59 -6.85
C ILE A 116 -9.26 7.26 -5.51
N GLY A 117 -7.98 7.44 -5.17
CA GLY A 117 -7.57 8.13 -3.94
C GLY A 117 -8.04 9.59 -3.90
N MET A 118 -8.01 10.29 -5.03
CA MET A 118 -8.51 11.66 -5.16
C MET A 118 -10.04 11.72 -5.08
N LEU A 119 -10.74 10.75 -5.69
CA LEU A 119 -12.19 10.64 -5.61
C LEU A 119 -12.66 10.42 -4.16
N PHE A 120 -11.93 9.63 -3.38
CA PHE A 120 -12.19 9.46 -1.95
C PHE A 120 -12.01 10.74 -1.13
N ARG A 121 -11.24 11.72 -1.61
CA ARG A 121 -11.13 13.03 -0.95
C ARG A 121 -12.34 13.93 -1.22
N VAL A 122 -12.99 13.76 -2.36
CA VAL A 122 -14.15 14.58 -2.77
C VAL A 122 -15.46 14.01 -2.24
N LEU A 123 -15.56 12.68 -2.16
CA LEU A 123 -16.72 12.01 -1.59
C LEU A 123 -16.73 12.17 -0.06
N PRO A 124 -17.89 12.47 0.58
CA PRO A 124 -18.04 12.54 2.03
C PRO A 124 -18.05 11.12 2.64
N ILE A 125 -16.94 10.40 2.49
CA ILE A 125 -16.80 9.05 3.00
C ILE A 125 -16.55 9.13 4.52
N PRO A 126 -17.31 8.36 5.32
CA PRO A 126 -17.10 8.29 6.76
C PRO A 126 -15.66 7.92 7.14
N GLY A 127 -15.17 8.53 8.22
CA GLY A 127 -13.77 8.43 8.64
C GLY A 127 -13.31 7.02 9.02
N ASP A 128 -14.25 6.17 9.45
CA ASP A 128 -14.02 4.75 9.76
C ASP A 128 -13.66 3.93 8.51
N ILE A 129 -14.37 4.15 7.39
CA ILE A 129 -14.09 3.47 6.12
C ILE A 129 -12.75 3.91 5.56
N HIS A 130 -12.52 5.22 5.53
CA HIS A 130 -11.28 5.79 5.00
C HIS A 130 -10.08 5.36 5.85
N GLY A 131 -10.26 5.28 7.17
CA GLY A 131 -9.27 4.75 8.11
C GLY A 131 -8.88 3.30 7.79
N GLY A 132 -9.88 2.42 7.64
CA GLY A 132 -9.63 1.01 7.28
C GLY A 132 -8.95 0.84 5.91
N ILE A 133 -9.39 1.59 4.90
CA ILE A 133 -8.76 1.59 3.57
C ILE A 133 -7.30 2.01 3.65
N ASP A 134 -6.99 3.11 4.36
CA ASP A 134 -5.63 3.61 4.53
C ASP A 134 -4.74 2.59 5.26
N VAL A 135 -5.26 1.91 6.29
CA VAL A 135 -4.55 0.82 6.99
C VAL A 135 -4.25 -0.34 6.03
N ALA A 136 -5.24 -0.77 5.24
CA ALA A 136 -5.08 -1.87 4.29
C ALA A 136 -4.06 -1.53 3.19
N ILE A 137 -4.11 -0.32 2.63
CA ILE A 137 -3.16 0.15 1.60
C ILE A 137 -1.76 0.30 2.20
N GLY A 138 -1.65 0.91 3.40
CA GLY A 138 -0.39 1.07 4.11
C GLY A 138 0.31 -0.27 4.36
N SER A 139 -0.43 -1.24 4.91
CA SER A 139 0.05 -2.61 5.13
C SER A 139 0.49 -3.28 3.82
N ALA A 140 -0.30 -3.14 2.74
CA ALA A 140 0.06 -3.71 1.44
C ALA A 140 1.37 -3.10 0.90
N LEU A 141 1.55 -1.78 0.98
CA LEU A 141 2.74 -1.07 0.49
C LEU A 141 3.99 -1.45 1.28
N ILE A 142 3.90 -1.53 2.61
CA ILE A 142 5.02 -1.99 3.46
C ILE A 142 5.44 -3.40 3.04
N ASN A 143 4.49 -4.32 2.86
CA ASN A 143 4.79 -5.66 2.37
C ASN A 143 5.43 -5.65 0.97
N GLY A 144 4.95 -4.80 0.06
CA GLY A 144 5.54 -4.62 -1.26
C GLY A 144 6.98 -4.07 -1.22
N ALA A 145 7.25 -3.10 -0.35
CA ALA A 145 8.59 -2.55 -0.16
C ALA A 145 9.59 -3.64 0.28
N MET A 146 9.17 -4.55 1.17
CA MET A 146 10.00 -5.67 1.60
C MET A 146 10.34 -6.63 0.45
N LEU A 147 9.48 -6.76 -0.57
CA LEU A 147 9.79 -7.56 -1.75
C LEU A 147 10.86 -6.90 -2.63
N TYR A 148 10.85 -5.58 -2.77
CA TYR A 148 11.94 -4.86 -3.44
C TYR A 148 13.25 -4.98 -2.67
N PHE A 149 13.20 -4.85 -1.34
CA PHE A 149 14.38 -4.99 -0.49
C PHE A 149 15.07 -6.35 -0.66
N ARG A 150 14.30 -7.44 -0.84
CA ARG A 150 14.85 -8.77 -1.16
C ARG A 150 15.66 -8.79 -2.47
N HIS A 151 15.27 -8.01 -3.47
CA HIS A 151 16.02 -7.90 -4.73
C HIS A 151 17.30 -7.07 -4.58
N VAL A 152 17.36 -6.15 -3.60
CA VAL A 152 18.60 -5.43 -3.25
C VAL A 152 19.62 -6.35 -2.58
N LEU A 153 19.13 -7.26 -1.73
CA LEU A 153 19.98 -8.16 -0.95
C LEU A 153 20.35 -9.45 -1.68
N ALA A 154 19.57 -9.88 -2.68
CA ALA A 154 19.86 -11.07 -3.44
C ALA A 154 21.21 -10.90 -4.16
N PRO A 155 22.22 -11.76 -3.89
CA PRO A 155 23.48 -11.70 -4.59
C PRO A 155 23.22 -11.93 -6.08
N GLU A 156 23.76 -11.04 -6.91
CA GLU A 156 23.75 -11.18 -8.36
C GLU A 156 24.38 -12.54 -8.67
N LYS A 157 23.58 -13.51 -9.14
CA LYS A 157 24.12 -14.76 -9.66
C LYS A 157 24.95 -14.37 -10.87
N ARG A 158 26.25 -14.18 -10.67
CA ARG A 158 27.22 -14.10 -11.76
C ARG A 158 27.11 -15.41 -12.51
N HIS A 159 26.48 -15.37 -13.67
CA HIS A 159 26.65 -16.42 -14.67
C HIS A 159 28.14 -16.39 -15.04
N LEU A 160 28.88 -17.32 -14.43
CA LEU A 160 30.21 -17.75 -14.87
C LEU A 160 30.04 -18.61 -16.12
#